data_AF-A3NUT4-F1
#
_entry.id   AF-A3NUT4-F1
#
_cell.length_a   1.000
_cell.length_b   1.000
_cell.length_c   1.000
_cell.angle_alpha   90.00
_cell.angle_beta   90.00
_cell.angle_gamma   90.00
#
_symmetry.space_group_name_H-M   'P 1'
#
loop_
_entity.id
_entity.type
_entity.pdbx_description
1 polymer ?
#
loop_
_entity_poly.entity_id
_entity_poly.type
_entity_poly.pdbx_seq_one_letter_code
_entity_poly.pdbx_strand_id
1 'polypeptide(L)'
;MTGRAATRRRPRDRTDRHDRSIKRTIRSEYPMSITAINVRNQFRGKVKEIIRGPVVSEVDVDTPFGIVTSVITTRSVDELELKVGAEVVALVKSTEVSIARL
;
A
#
# COMPACT_ATOMS: atom_id res chain seq x y z
N MET A 1 19.86 16.14 -62.78
CA MET A 1 18.76 16.78 -62.02
C MET A 1 17.49 16.03 -62.37
N THR A 2 16.67 15.41 -61.52
CA THR A 2 16.55 15.32 -60.06
C THR A 2 15.60 14.14 -59.82
N GLY A 3 16.07 13.04 -59.25
CA GLY A 3 15.21 11.91 -58.84
C GLY A 3 14.65 12.16 -57.44
N ARG A 4 13.35 12.44 -57.34
CA ARG A 4 12.63 12.67 -56.07
C ARG A 4 12.66 11.41 -55.19
N ALA A 5 13.28 11.52 -54.03
CA ALA A 5 13.23 10.51 -52.97
C ALA A 5 11.81 10.39 -52.41
N ALA A 6 11.19 9.23 -52.56
CA ALA A 6 9.91 8.89 -51.94
C ALA A 6 10.08 8.80 -50.42
N THR A 7 9.54 9.77 -49.69
CA THR A 7 9.54 9.79 -48.22
C THR A 7 8.58 8.71 -47.73
N ARG A 8 9.12 7.53 -47.35
CA ARG A 8 8.38 6.49 -46.64
C ARG A 8 7.89 7.08 -45.31
N ARG A 9 6.59 7.38 -45.22
CA ARG A 9 5.94 7.75 -43.96
C ARG A 9 6.10 6.58 -42.99
N ARG A 10 6.84 6.78 -41.90
CA ARG A 10 6.90 5.81 -40.79
C ARG A 10 5.47 5.55 -40.31
N PRO A 11 5.04 4.29 -40.15
CA PRO A 11 3.74 4.01 -39.55
C PRO A 11 3.73 4.63 -38.15
N ARG A 12 2.69 5.44 -37.85
CA ARG A 12 2.46 5.93 -36.49
C ARG A 12 2.33 4.70 -35.60
N ASP A 13 3.25 4.60 -34.65
CA ASP A 13 3.36 3.49 -33.72
C ASP A 13 2.02 3.28 -33.01
N ARG A 14 1.36 2.18 -33.34
CA ARG A 14 0.01 1.82 -32.86
C ARG A 14 0.05 1.32 -31.41
N THR A 15 1.24 1.09 -30.87
CA THR A 15 1.46 0.51 -29.53
C THR A 15 1.23 1.52 -28.39
N ASP A 16 1.30 2.82 -28.67
CA ASP A 16 1.19 3.88 -27.65
C ASP A 16 -0.26 4.10 -27.12
N ARG A 17 -1.28 3.53 -27.79
CA ARG A 17 -2.67 3.63 -27.32
C ARG A 17 -3.06 2.55 -26.30
N HIS A 18 -2.45 1.37 -26.38
CA HIS A 18 -2.80 0.26 -25.48
C HIS A 18 -2.17 0.44 -24.09
N ASP A 19 -0.93 0.93 -24.01
CA ASP A 19 -0.26 1.20 -22.72
C ASP A 19 -1.00 2.25 -21.87
N ARG A 20 -1.56 3.28 -22.52
CA ARG A 20 -2.33 4.33 -21.84
C ARG A 20 -3.66 3.86 -21.25
N SER A 21 -4.29 2.84 -21.85
CA SER A 21 -5.53 2.27 -21.32
C SER A 21 -5.28 1.43 -20.07
N ILE A 22 -4.24 0.61 -20.07
CA ILE A 22 -3.86 -0.26 -18.96
C ILE A 22 -3.45 0.57 -17.74
N LYS A 23 -2.65 1.62 -17.93
CA LYS A 23 -2.25 2.54 -16.83
C LYS A 23 -3.43 3.30 -16.21
N ARG A 24 -4.49 3.55 -16.97
CA ARG A 24 -5.69 4.23 -16.47
C ARG A 24 -6.59 3.29 -15.66
N THR A 25 -6.67 2.02 -16.07
CA THR A 25 -7.44 0.98 -15.38
C THR A 25 -6.81 0.56 -14.06
N ILE A 26 -5.48 0.40 -13.97
CA ILE A 26 -4.80 -0.04 -12.73
C ILE A 26 -5.01 0.96 -11.57
N ARG A 27 -5.13 2.26 -11.86
CA ARG A 27 -5.39 3.29 -10.83
C ARG A 27 -6.83 3.31 -10.32
N SER A 28 -7.76 2.61 -11.00
CA SER A 28 -9.19 2.58 -10.68
C SER A 28 -9.59 1.39 -9.78
N GLU A 29 -8.76 0.35 -9.70
CA GLU A 29 -9.10 -0.92 -9.00
C GLU A 29 -8.28 -1.19 -7.72
N TYR A 30 -7.24 -0.42 -7.43
CA TYR A 30 -6.41 -0.58 -6.24
C TYR A 30 -6.50 0.64 -5.30
N PRO A 31 -7.52 0.74 -4.45
CA PRO A 31 -7.52 1.73 -3.38
C PRO A 31 -6.53 1.28 -2.30
N MET A 32 -5.59 2.15 -1.94
CA MET A 32 -4.46 1.95 -1.00
C MET A 32 -3.25 1.17 -1.55
N SER A 33 -2.30 1.91 -2.11
CA SER A 33 -0.96 1.40 -2.43
C SER A 33 0.09 2.02 -1.51
N ILE A 34 0.75 1.20 -0.69
CA ILE A 34 2.04 1.54 -0.09
C ILE A 34 3.10 1.41 -1.20
N THR A 35 3.66 2.52 -1.67
CA THR A 35 4.56 2.52 -2.86
C THR A 35 5.93 1.93 -2.57
N ALA A 36 6.49 2.15 -1.37
CA ALA A 36 7.73 1.52 -0.91
C ALA A 36 7.84 1.63 0.62
N ILE A 37 8.27 0.55 1.28
CA ILE A 37 8.57 0.53 2.72
C ILE A 37 9.59 -0.57 3.02
N ASN A 38 10.53 -0.33 3.95
CA ASN A 38 11.59 -1.27 4.32
C ASN A 38 11.24 -2.12 5.55
N VAL A 39 10.00 -2.58 5.63
CA VAL A 39 9.51 -3.46 6.72
C VAL A 39 9.24 -4.86 6.17
N ARG A 40 9.90 -5.88 6.75
CA ARG A 40 9.82 -7.27 6.25
C ARG A 40 8.62 -8.04 6.82
N ASN A 41 8.18 -7.72 8.03
CA ASN A 41 7.06 -8.41 8.66
C ASN A 41 5.80 -7.57 8.50
N GLN A 42 4.88 -8.03 7.67
CA GLN A 42 3.65 -7.31 7.32
C GLN A 42 2.45 -8.23 7.52
N PHE A 43 1.46 -7.76 8.30
CA PHE A 43 0.26 -8.52 8.63
C PHE A 43 -0.96 -7.76 8.15
N ARG A 44 -1.58 -8.24 7.08
CA ARG A 44 -2.83 -7.68 6.54
C ARG A 44 -3.99 -8.10 7.42
N GLY A 45 -4.89 -7.17 7.71
CA GLY A 45 -6.03 -7.43 8.57
C GLY A 45 -6.99 -6.26 8.64
N LYS A 46 -7.96 -6.38 9.54
CA LYS A 46 -8.94 -5.33 9.82
C LYS A 46 -8.77 -4.83 11.24
N VAL A 47 -8.94 -3.53 11.44
CA VAL A 47 -9.01 -2.98 12.81
C VAL A 47 -10.22 -3.60 13.51
N LYS A 48 -9.98 -4.31 14.60
CA LYS A 48 -11.03 -4.92 15.44
C LYS A 48 -11.47 -3.96 16.54
N GLU A 49 -10.52 -3.30 17.18
CA GLU A 49 -10.76 -2.41 18.32
C GLU A 49 -9.73 -1.29 18.35
N ILE A 50 -10.12 -0.13 18.89
CA ILE A 50 -9.23 0.99 19.17
C ILE A 50 -9.52 1.47 20.59
N ILE A 51 -8.57 1.29 21.52
CA ILE A 51 -8.65 1.82 22.88
C ILE A 51 -7.88 3.13 22.91
N ARG A 52 -8.62 4.25 22.91
CA ARG A 52 -8.02 5.59 22.86
C ARG A 52 -7.54 6.03 24.24
N GLY A 53 -6.28 6.45 24.32
CA GLY A 53 -5.71 7.14 25.48
C GLY A 53 -5.36 8.61 25.19
N PRO A 54 -4.92 9.37 26.20
CA PRO A 54 -4.65 10.81 26.07
C PRO A 54 -3.42 11.14 25.21
N VAL A 55 -2.50 10.20 25.02
CA VAL A 55 -1.25 10.37 24.25
C VAL A 55 -1.04 9.23 23.27
N VAL A 56 -1.23 8.00 23.74
CA VAL A 56 -1.14 6.77 22.95
C VAL A 56 -2.48 6.06 22.95
N SER A 57 -2.72 5.29 21.89
CA SER A 57 -3.89 4.44 21.71
C SER A 57 -3.43 3.03 21.36
N GLU A 58 -4.19 2.05 21.85
CA GLU A 58 -4.06 0.66 21.45
C GLU A 58 -4.95 0.41 20.23
N VAL A 59 -4.43 -0.31 19.25
CA VAL A 59 -5.12 -0.70 18.02
C VAL A 59 -4.95 -2.19 17.84
N ASP A 60 -6.04 -2.93 17.96
CA ASP A 60 -6.07 -4.36 17.69
C ASP A 60 -6.42 -4.60 16.23
N VAL A 61 -5.55 -5.33 15.52
CA VAL A 61 -5.76 -5.73 14.14
C VAL A 61 -6.04 -7.22 14.09
N ASP A 62 -7.22 -7.60 13.61
CA ASP A 62 -7.57 -8.98 13.35
C ASP A 62 -6.96 -9.46 12.03
N THR A 63 -6.12 -10.49 12.11
CA THR A 63 -5.39 -11.06 10.98
C THR A 63 -5.66 -12.57 10.89
N PRO A 64 -5.39 -13.22 9.74
CA PRO A 64 -5.54 -14.68 9.62
C PRO A 64 -4.68 -15.50 10.60
N PHE A 65 -3.67 -14.88 11.22
CA PHE A 65 -2.75 -15.52 12.15
C PHE A 65 -3.03 -15.15 13.62
N GLY A 66 -4.10 -14.39 13.89
CA GLY A 66 -4.47 -13.91 15.21
C GLY A 66 -4.47 -12.37 15.31
N ILE A 67 -4.68 -11.88 16.54
CA ILE A 67 -4.68 -10.44 16.83
C ILE A 67 -3.24 -9.92 16.87
N VAL A 68 -2.99 -8.84 16.13
CA VAL A 68 -1.77 -8.03 16.25
C VAL A 68 -2.15 -6.72 16.93
N THR A 69 -1.64 -6.50 18.13
CA THR A 69 -1.86 -5.27 18.89
C THR A 69 -0.75 -4.27 18.62
N SER A 70 -1.12 -3.04 18.29
CA SER A 70 -0.20 -1.93 18.08
C SER A 70 -0.50 -0.80 19.07
N VAL A 71 0.55 -0.24 19.68
CA VAL A 71 0.44 0.99 20.48
C VAL A 71 1.05 2.12 19.67
N ILE A 72 0.22 3.05 19.22
CA ILE A 72 0.62 4.22 18.42
C ILE A 72 0.14 5.50 19.09
N THR A 73 0.62 6.66 18.64
CA THR A 73 0.10 7.93 19.18
C THR A 73 -1.38 8.07 18.83
N THR A 74 -2.17 8.65 19.74
CA THR A 74 -3.59 8.95 19.47
C THR A 74 -3.73 9.86 18.26
N ARG A 75 -2.80 10.80 18.08
CA ARG A 75 -2.69 11.64 16.89
C ARG A 75 -2.55 10.82 15.60
N SER A 76 -1.78 9.73 15.61
CA SER A 76 -1.65 8.84 14.44
C SER A 76 -2.95 8.11 14.12
N VAL A 77 -3.73 7.71 15.14
CA VAL A 77 -5.07 7.13 14.92
C VAL A 77 -5.95 8.13 14.17
N ASP A 78 -5.92 9.40 14.59
CA ASP A 78 -6.72 10.47 13.98
C ASP A 78 -6.22 10.82 12.57
N GLU A 79 -4.92 11.01 12.37
CA GLU A 79 -4.31 11.36 11.07
C GLU A 79 -4.48 10.25 10.01
N LEU A 80 -4.48 9.00 10.44
CA LEU A 80 -4.73 7.84 9.57
C LEU A 80 -6.22 7.52 9.40
N GLU A 81 -7.10 8.29 10.06
CA GLU A 81 -8.55 8.08 10.08
C GLU A 81 -8.94 6.63 10.44
N LEU A 82 -8.19 6.02 11.36
CA LEU A 82 -8.41 4.63 11.75
C LEU A 82 -9.76 4.47 12.46
N LYS A 83 -10.49 3.46 12.01
CA LYS A 83 -11.79 3.07 12.55
C LYS A 83 -11.92 1.56 12.57
N VAL A 84 -12.74 1.05 13.47
CA VAL A 84 -13.10 -0.38 13.49
C VAL A 84 -13.64 -0.79 12.11
N GLY A 85 -13.17 -1.93 11.61
CA GLY A 85 -13.46 -2.48 10.30
C GLY A 85 -12.55 -1.98 9.17
N ALA A 86 -11.67 -0.99 9.40
CA ALA A 86 -10.75 -0.50 8.38
C ALA A 86 -9.74 -1.59 7.97
N GLU A 87 -9.53 -1.76 6.66
CA GLU A 87 -8.45 -2.58 6.10
C GLU A 87 -7.10 -1.91 6.36
N VAL A 88 -6.19 -2.61 7.01
CA VAL A 88 -4.88 -2.10 7.38
C VAL A 88 -3.79 -3.16 7.18
N VAL A 89 -2.55 -2.70 7.17
CA VAL A 89 -1.37 -3.58 7.22
C VAL A 89 -0.58 -3.21 8.48
N ALA A 90 -0.54 -4.11 9.46
CA ALA A 90 0.35 -3.95 10.60
C ALA A 90 1.78 -4.26 10.19
N LEU A 91 2.72 -3.39 10.55
CA LEU A 91 4.11 -3.41 10.10
C LEU A 91 5.03 -3.53 11.30
N VAL A 92 5.85 -4.59 11.35
CA VAL A 92 6.83 -4.81 12.43
C VAL A 92 8.23 -4.83 11.85
N LYS A 93 9.07 -3.87 12.25
CA LYS A 93 10.46 -3.80 11.77
C LYS A 93 11.25 -5.01 12.29
N SER A 94 12.06 -5.62 11.43
CA SER A 94 12.80 -6.84 11.81
C SER A 94 13.75 -6.65 12.99
N THR A 95 14.23 -5.42 13.20
CA THR A 95 15.14 -5.08 14.31
C THR A 95 14.43 -4.90 15.65
N GLU A 96 13.10 -4.97 15.69
CA GLU A 96 12.27 -4.79 16.90
C GLU A 96 11.64 -6.11 17.35
N VAL A 97 12.04 -7.24 16.74
CA VAL A 97 11.59 -8.58 17.12
C VAL A 97 12.63 -9.23 18.03
N SER A 98 12.18 -9.70 19.20
CA SER A 98 12.99 -10.48 20.15
C SER A 98 12.73 -11.98 19.96
N ILE A 99 13.76 -12.81 20.15
CA ILE A 99 13.65 -14.27 20.16
C ILE A 99 14.04 -14.76 21.55
N ALA A 100 13.22 -15.63 22.13
CA ALA A 100 13.56 -16.37 23.34
C ALA A 100 13.71 -17.86 23.00
N ARG A 101 14.71 -18.52 23.60
CA ARG A 101 14.87 -19.97 23.56
C ARG A 101 14.19 -20.56 24.79
N LEU A 102 13.38 -21.60 24.57
CA LEU A 102 12.74 -22.39 25.63
C LEU A 102 13.71 -23.46 26.17
#